data_AF-A0AAV0K786-F1
#
_entry.id   AF-A0AAV0K786-F1
#
_cell.length_a   1.000
_cell.length_b   1.000
_cell.length_c   1.000
_cell.angle_alpha   90.00
_cell.angle_beta   90.00
_cell.angle_gamma   90.00
#
_symmetry.space_group_name_H-M   'P 1'
#
loop_
_entity.id
_entity.type
_entity.pdbx_description
1 polymer ?
#
loop_
_entity_poly.entity_id
_entity_poly.type
_entity_poly.pdbx_seq_one_letter_code
_entity_poly.pdbx_strand_id
1 'polypeptide(L)'
;MYLKGAHKEDRAAAWCRGRTHTTTECFAFTLPPSYPENSGVEESTGEVRTTTVDRRAKTGAREKEIEMASDKELVQQNKQVVLKEYVAAGFPKESHFGVTTAAINLKVPDGSNAVAFKNLFLSCDPYMRSRLSPPVHRDGADETDPEFSPFRIGAPISGLGVSKVVDSGHPDYKKGDLVWGGTAWEEYSIIENPKGLFKIPDPSVPLSYYTGILGMPGMTAYFGFYDICAPKKGEYVFVSAASGAVGQLVGQFAKLAGCYVVGSAGTNEKVELLKNKFGFDEAFNYKEVDDLDAALKRCFPEGIDIYFENVGGKTLDAVLLNMRVHGRISACGMISQYNLEQPEGVHNLMTIVYKRVRIEGFVVTDYFPRYAEFLGKMLPWIKEGKIVYVEDFAEGLENGPAALLGLFNGRNVGKQVVAVARQ
;
A
#
# COMPACT_ATOMS: atom_id res chain seq x y z
N MET A 1 51.74 -19.13 26.09
CA MET A 1 51.90 -19.53 24.67
C MET A 1 51.25 -18.42 23.84
N TYR A 2 51.94 -17.43 23.24
CA TYR A 2 52.91 -17.49 22.11
C TYR A 2 52.40 -18.46 21.02
N LEU A 3 52.07 -18.09 19.77
CA LEU A 3 52.56 -17.10 18.77
C LEU A 3 51.35 -16.63 17.89
N LYS A 4 51.20 -15.42 17.30
CA LYS A 4 51.99 -14.54 16.41
C LYS A 4 52.29 -15.07 14.99
N GLY A 5 51.87 -14.29 13.97
CA GLY A 5 52.35 -14.28 12.56
C GLY A 5 51.23 -14.49 11.52
N ALA A 6 50.59 -13.48 10.92
CA ALA A 6 51.03 -12.52 9.88
C ALA A 6 51.26 -13.14 8.48
N HIS A 7 50.42 -12.81 7.49
CA HIS A 7 50.80 -11.96 6.35
C HIS A 7 49.62 -11.64 5.40
N LYS A 8 49.66 -10.42 4.87
CA LYS A 8 48.81 -9.82 3.83
C LYS A 8 49.09 -10.42 2.46
N GLU A 9 48.10 -10.40 1.57
CA GLU A 9 48.31 -10.09 0.15
C GLU A 9 47.08 -9.38 -0.45
N ASP A 10 47.32 -8.16 -0.92
CA ASP A 10 46.43 -7.33 -1.73
C ASP A 10 46.28 -7.91 -3.15
N ARG A 11 45.05 -7.97 -3.67
CA ARG A 11 44.81 -7.97 -5.13
C ARG A 11 43.64 -7.08 -5.51
N ALA A 12 43.98 -5.84 -5.84
CA ALA A 12 43.21 -4.99 -6.73
C ALA A 12 43.33 -5.52 -8.17
N ALA A 13 42.21 -5.65 -8.88
CA ALA A 13 42.20 -5.86 -10.32
C ALA A 13 41.47 -4.70 -10.99
N ALA A 14 42.25 -3.88 -11.66
CA ALA A 14 41.82 -2.80 -12.53
C ALA A 14 41.21 -3.36 -13.82
N TRP A 15 40.15 -2.72 -14.32
CA TRP A 15 39.72 -2.85 -15.70
C TRP A 15 40.14 -1.59 -16.47
N CYS A 16 41.12 -1.78 -17.37
CA CYS A 16 41.58 -0.76 -18.30
C CYS A 16 40.77 -0.76 -19.59
N ARG A 17 40.72 0.45 -20.16
CA ARG A 17 40.08 0.85 -21.42
C ARG A 17 40.71 0.17 -22.63
N GLY A 18 39.88 -0.25 -23.58
CA GLY A 18 40.26 -0.45 -24.98
C GLY A 18 39.73 0.69 -25.85
N ARG A 19 40.63 1.41 -26.52
CA ARG A 19 40.37 2.41 -27.56
C ARG A 19 40.44 1.73 -28.93
N THR A 20 39.57 2.12 -29.85
CA THR A 20 39.87 2.13 -31.30
C THR A 20 39.42 3.46 -31.90
N HIS A 21 40.36 4.11 -32.58
CA HIS A 21 40.23 5.25 -33.51
C HIS A 21 39.20 4.96 -34.63
N THR A 22 38.58 5.87 -35.38
CA THR A 22 38.80 7.21 -36.00
C THR A 22 37.39 7.61 -36.55
N THR A 23 36.93 8.83 -36.83
CA THR A 23 37.47 9.99 -37.56
C THR A 23 36.61 11.22 -37.23
N THR A 24 37.27 12.37 -37.32
CA THR A 24 36.81 13.77 -37.21
C THR A 24 35.73 14.14 -38.21
N GLU A 25 34.74 14.94 -37.79
CA GLU A 25 34.18 16.03 -38.60
C GLU A 25 33.65 17.14 -37.68
N CYS A 26 34.26 18.32 -37.76
CA CYS A 26 33.90 19.53 -37.05
C CYS A 26 33.03 20.39 -37.96
N PHE A 27 31.88 20.88 -37.45
CA PHE A 27 31.23 22.07 -38.01
C PHE A 27 31.14 23.15 -36.94
N ALA A 28 31.97 24.18 -37.13
CA ALA A 28 31.88 25.46 -36.45
C ALA A 28 30.88 26.35 -37.21
N PHE A 29 29.98 27.02 -36.49
CA PHE A 29 29.22 28.14 -37.03
C PHE A 29 29.74 29.45 -36.41
N THR A 30 30.40 30.23 -37.26
CA THR A 30 30.83 31.61 -37.04
C THR A 30 29.73 32.58 -37.49
N LEU A 31 29.37 33.53 -36.63
CA LEU A 31 28.76 34.83 -37.00
C LEU A 31 29.84 35.71 -37.68
N PRO A 32 29.54 36.63 -38.62
CA PRO A 32 28.94 37.97 -38.35
C PRO A 32 28.28 38.60 -39.64
N PRO A 33 28.20 39.94 -39.93
CA PRO A 33 28.23 41.19 -39.13
C PRO A 33 27.04 42.17 -39.43
N SER A 34 27.13 43.35 -38.81
CA SER A 34 26.29 44.57 -38.70
C SER A 34 26.01 45.45 -39.95
N TYR A 35 24.85 46.13 -39.93
CA TYR A 35 24.40 47.48 -40.44
C TYR A 35 24.83 48.04 -41.83
N PRO A 36 23.94 48.84 -42.47
CA PRO A 36 24.12 50.32 -42.43
C PRO A 36 22.83 51.17 -42.34
N GLU A 37 23.04 52.48 -42.17
CA GLU A 37 22.11 53.62 -41.95
C GLU A 37 21.36 54.12 -43.22
N ASN A 38 20.24 54.85 -43.02
CA ASN A 38 20.07 56.31 -43.28
C ASN A 38 18.77 56.78 -44.01
N SER A 39 18.36 58.02 -43.67
CA SER A 39 17.31 58.93 -44.21
C SER A 39 15.84 58.67 -43.82
N GLY A 40 14.99 59.62 -43.42
CA GLY A 40 15.09 61.07 -43.16
C GLY A 40 13.67 61.69 -43.10
N VAL A 41 13.51 62.80 -42.34
CA VAL A 41 12.44 63.85 -42.42
C VAL A 41 11.04 63.39 -41.90
N GLU A 42 10.25 64.07 -41.07
CA GLU A 42 9.94 65.50 -40.87
C GLU A 42 9.28 65.72 -39.48
N GLU A 43 9.49 66.89 -38.86
CA GLU A 43 8.72 67.35 -37.69
C GLU A 43 7.32 67.81 -38.11
N SER A 44 6.29 67.39 -37.37
CA SER A 44 5.01 68.11 -37.31
C SER A 44 4.50 68.15 -35.87
N THR A 45 4.43 69.34 -35.32
CA THR A 45 3.82 69.69 -34.04
C THR A 45 2.32 69.38 -34.05
N GLY A 46 1.87 68.54 -33.10
CA GLY A 46 0.45 68.27 -32.88
C GLY A 46 0.19 67.88 -31.43
N GLU A 47 -0.28 68.82 -30.63
CA GLU A 47 -0.89 68.55 -29.33
C GLU A 47 -2.10 67.63 -29.52
N VAL A 48 -2.03 66.40 -29.02
CA VAL A 48 -3.20 65.55 -28.81
C VAL A 48 -3.24 65.16 -27.33
N ARG A 49 -4.14 65.79 -26.59
CA ARG A 49 -4.59 65.30 -25.28
C ARG A 49 -5.33 63.98 -25.50
N THR A 50 -4.64 62.85 -25.34
CA THR A 50 -5.30 61.57 -25.10
C THR A 50 -5.37 61.31 -23.61
N THR A 51 -6.60 61.27 -23.10
CA THR A 51 -6.95 60.73 -21.80
C THR A 51 -6.47 59.28 -21.70
N THR A 52 -5.38 59.06 -20.96
CA THR A 52 -4.92 57.74 -20.54
C THR A 52 -5.91 57.21 -19.50
N VAL A 53 -7.09 56.76 -19.95
CA VAL A 53 -8.02 56.00 -19.12
C VAL A 53 -7.39 54.64 -18.91
N ASP A 54 -6.65 54.53 -17.81
CA ASP A 54 -6.61 53.42 -16.87
C ASP A 54 -6.86 51.99 -17.40
N ARG A 55 -6.23 51.64 -18.53
CA ARG A 55 -6.24 50.26 -19.05
C ARG A 55 -5.37 49.36 -18.19
N ARG A 56 -4.31 49.90 -17.57
CA ARG A 56 -3.35 49.14 -16.74
C ARG A 56 -3.94 48.73 -15.37
N ALA A 57 -4.73 49.59 -14.70
CA ALA A 57 -5.39 49.18 -13.46
C ALA A 57 -6.59 48.27 -13.71
N LYS A 58 -7.30 48.40 -14.85
CA LYS A 58 -8.37 47.47 -15.23
C LYS A 58 -7.87 46.07 -15.60
N THR A 59 -6.70 45.93 -16.24
CA THR A 59 -6.07 44.61 -16.43
C THR A 59 -5.57 44.03 -15.12
N GLY A 60 -4.91 44.82 -14.25
CA GLY A 60 -4.42 44.33 -12.96
C GLY A 60 -5.53 43.99 -11.96
N ALA A 61 -6.67 44.70 -11.99
CA ALA A 61 -7.84 44.36 -11.20
C ALA A 61 -8.54 43.10 -11.72
N ARG A 62 -8.62 42.92 -13.04
CA ARG A 62 -9.19 41.71 -13.65
C ARG A 62 -8.30 40.48 -13.47
N GLU A 63 -6.98 40.63 -13.53
CA GLU A 63 -6.01 39.58 -13.20
C GLU A 63 -6.11 39.20 -11.72
N LYS A 64 -6.17 40.17 -10.81
CA LYS A 64 -6.40 39.90 -9.38
C LYS A 64 -7.76 39.28 -9.10
N GLU A 65 -8.83 39.68 -9.80
CA GLU A 65 -10.14 39.05 -9.65
C GLU A 65 -10.17 37.62 -10.19
N ILE A 66 -9.44 37.32 -11.27
CA ILE A 66 -9.26 35.97 -11.80
C ILE A 66 -8.40 35.13 -10.85
N GLU A 67 -7.33 35.69 -10.32
CA GLU A 67 -6.43 35.04 -9.34
C GLU A 67 -7.19 34.77 -8.03
N MET A 68 -7.92 35.74 -7.49
CA MET A 68 -8.78 35.58 -6.31
C MET A 68 -9.98 34.65 -6.54
N ALA A 69 -10.53 34.59 -7.76
CA ALA A 69 -11.55 33.61 -8.12
C ALA A 69 -10.96 32.19 -8.23
N SER A 70 -9.73 32.06 -8.76
CA SER A 70 -8.99 30.79 -8.79
C SER A 70 -8.58 30.32 -7.39
N ASP A 71 -8.24 31.24 -6.48
CA ASP A 71 -7.94 30.97 -5.07
C ASP A 71 -9.18 30.51 -4.30
N LYS A 72 -10.38 31.00 -4.67
CA LYS A 72 -11.65 30.51 -4.11
C LYS A 72 -12.02 29.12 -4.59
N GLU A 73 -11.60 28.70 -5.79
CA GLU A 73 -11.78 27.31 -6.25
C GLU A 73 -10.81 26.33 -5.56
N LEU A 74 -9.73 26.83 -4.95
CA LEU A 74 -8.73 26.00 -4.27
C LEU A 74 -9.09 25.67 -2.82
N VAL A 75 -9.99 26.43 -2.19
CA VAL A 75 -10.53 26.11 -0.85
C VAL A 75 -11.76 25.22 -0.97
N GLN A 76 -11.65 23.98 -0.52
CA GLN A 76 -12.71 22.97 -0.59
C GLN A 76 -13.24 22.62 0.81
N GLN A 77 -14.51 22.22 0.88
CA GLN A 77 -14.99 21.45 2.04
C GLN A 77 -14.43 20.04 1.96
N ASN A 78 -13.99 19.53 3.10
CA ASN A 78 -13.30 18.25 3.21
C ASN A 78 -13.92 17.48 4.37
N LYS A 79 -14.79 16.52 4.07
CA LYS A 79 -15.29 15.55 5.05
C LYS A 79 -14.14 14.67 5.51
N GLN A 80 -14.08 14.40 6.82
CA GLN A 80 -13.01 13.62 7.44
C GLN A 80 -13.60 12.61 8.43
N VAL A 81 -12.94 11.46 8.57
CA VAL A 81 -13.14 10.53 9.69
C VAL A 81 -11.98 10.67 10.66
N VAL A 82 -12.28 11.11 11.87
CA VAL A 82 -11.29 11.38 12.92
C VAL A 82 -11.36 10.35 14.04
N LEU A 83 -10.23 10.10 14.70
CA LEU A 83 -10.20 9.37 15.96
C LEU A 83 -10.66 10.30 17.10
N LYS A 84 -11.71 9.96 17.83
CA LYS A 84 -12.17 10.73 19.00
C LYS A 84 -11.45 10.34 20.27
N GLU A 85 -11.17 9.06 20.44
CA GLU A 85 -10.55 8.51 21.64
C GLU A 85 -9.77 7.25 21.30
N TYR A 86 -8.73 6.96 22.09
CA TYR A 86 -7.96 5.74 21.93
C TYR A 86 -8.74 4.50 22.38
N VAL A 87 -8.41 3.38 21.75
CA VAL A 87 -8.88 2.05 22.13
C VAL A 87 -7.83 1.42 23.04
N ALA A 88 -7.95 1.68 24.35
CA ALA A 88 -7.00 1.21 25.35
C ALA A 88 -6.96 -0.32 25.45
N ALA A 89 -8.11 -0.98 25.32
CA ALA A 89 -8.26 -2.42 25.40
C ALA A 89 -9.49 -2.90 24.61
N GLY A 90 -9.50 -4.18 24.24
CA GLY A 90 -10.66 -4.81 23.61
C GLY A 90 -10.90 -4.41 22.16
N PHE A 91 -12.14 -4.64 21.73
CA PHE A 91 -12.60 -4.36 20.37
C PHE A 91 -12.91 -2.88 20.16
N PRO A 92 -12.50 -2.30 19.02
CA PRO A 92 -12.91 -0.96 18.65
C PRO A 92 -14.42 -0.89 18.39
N LYS A 93 -15.02 0.28 18.61
CA LYS A 93 -16.44 0.61 18.46
C LYS A 93 -16.57 1.85 17.58
N GLU A 94 -17.73 2.04 16.96
CA GLU A 94 -17.97 3.21 16.09
C GLU A 94 -17.88 4.54 16.86
N SER A 95 -18.21 4.54 18.15
CA SER A 95 -18.10 5.70 19.03
C SER A 95 -16.68 6.26 19.15
N HIS A 96 -15.65 5.44 18.91
CA HIS A 96 -14.26 5.89 18.89
C HIS A 96 -13.96 6.81 17.69
N PHE A 97 -14.85 6.89 16.71
CA PHE A 97 -14.70 7.68 15.50
C PHE A 97 -15.68 8.85 15.44
N GLY A 98 -15.31 9.88 14.70
CA GLY A 98 -16.16 11.03 14.37
C GLY A 98 -16.12 11.33 12.88
N VAL A 99 -17.25 11.77 12.33
CA VAL A 99 -17.27 12.40 11.00
C VAL A 99 -17.33 13.90 11.20
N THR A 100 -16.38 14.61 10.63
CA THR A 100 -16.27 16.08 10.68
C THR A 100 -16.14 16.65 9.28
N THR A 101 -16.23 17.98 9.16
CA THR A 101 -15.95 18.68 7.91
C THR A 101 -15.05 19.87 8.21
N ALA A 102 -13.96 20.00 7.45
CA ALA A 102 -13.01 21.11 7.56
C ALA A 102 -12.81 21.76 6.18
N ALA A 103 -12.39 23.02 6.16
CA ALA A 103 -11.93 23.65 4.92
C ALA A 103 -10.46 23.28 4.66
N ILE A 104 -10.11 22.98 3.41
CA ILE A 104 -8.74 22.69 2.99
C ILE A 104 -8.37 23.56 1.78
N ASN A 105 -7.19 24.18 1.79
CA ASN A 105 -6.63 24.86 0.62
C ASN A 105 -5.75 23.88 -0.15
N LEU A 106 -6.15 23.52 -1.37
CA LEU A 106 -5.48 22.50 -2.19
C LEU A 106 -4.25 23.03 -2.94
N LYS A 107 -3.99 24.34 -2.92
CA LYS A 107 -2.77 24.90 -3.52
C LYS A 107 -1.56 24.51 -2.70
N VAL A 108 -0.62 23.81 -3.31
CA VAL A 108 0.69 23.55 -2.70
C VAL A 108 1.72 24.58 -3.17
N PRO A 109 2.70 24.94 -2.33
CA PRO A 109 3.75 25.88 -2.73
C PRO A 109 4.58 25.34 -3.90
N ASP A 110 4.82 26.18 -4.90
CA ASP A 110 5.67 25.81 -6.05
C ASP A 110 7.09 25.48 -5.57
N GLY A 111 7.68 24.41 -6.10
CA GLY A 111 9.02 23.95 -5.70
C GLY A 111 9.09 23.27 -4.32
N SER A 112 7.96 23.11 -3.62
CA SER A 112 7.88 22.22 -2.44
C SER A 112 7.87 20.75 -2.86
N ASN A 113 8.04 19.84 -1.90
CA ASN A 113 7.81 18.41 -2.15
C ASN A 113 6.34 18.01 -1.99
N ALA A 114 5.45 18.95 -1.70
CA ALA A 114 4.08 18.63 -1.36
C ALA A 114 3.24 18.20 -2.58
N VAL A 115 2.31 17.29 -2.33
CA VAL A 115 1.33 16.82 -3.32
C VAL A 115 -0.06 16.87 -2.68
N ALA A 116 -0.98 17.58 -3.32
CA ALA A 116 -2.39 17.59 -2.96
C ALA A 116 -3.16 16.62 -3.85
N PHE A 117 -4.09 15.87 -3.26
CA PHE A 117 -4.86 14.88 -4.00
C PHE A 117 -6.31 14.77 -3.50
N LYS A 118 -7.17 14.33 -4.41
CA LYS A 118 -8.55 13.89 -4.13
C LYS A 118 -8.55 12.38 -3.92
N ASN A 119 -9.00 11.93 -2.75
CA ASN A 119 -9.06 10.51 -2.43
C ASN A 119 -10.27 9.87 -3.11
N LEU A 120 -10.03 8.73 -3.77
CA LEU A 120 -11.05 7.98 -4.51
C LEU A 120 -11.46 6.73 -3.74
N PHE A 121 -10.48 5.96 -3.29
CA PHE A 121 -10.68 4.72 -2.54
C PHE A 121 -9.77 4.67 -1.33
N LEU A 122 -10.26 4.15 -0.21
CA LEU A 122 -9.48 3.90 0.98
C LEU A 122 -9.50 2.42 1.32
N SER A 123 -8.40 1.97 1.89
CA SER A 123 -8.21 0.61 2.34
C SER A 123 -8.57 0.48 3.82
N CYS A 124 -9.40 -0.51 4.18
CA CYS A 124 -9.48 -0.97 5.57
C CYS A 124 -8.54 -2.16 5.72
N ASP A 125 -7.51 -2.04 6.57
CA ASP A 125 -6.50 -3.07 6.80
C ASP A 125 -6.40 -3.45 8.29
N PRO A 126 -6.18 -4.74 8.64
CA PRO A 126 -6.14 -5.16 10.04
C PRO A 126 -5.10 -4.46 10.91
N TYR A 127 -3.94 -4.09 10.35
CA TYR A 127 -2.86 -3.41 11.09
C TYR A 127 -3.32 -2.08 11.70
N MET A 128 -4.31 -1.42 11.06
CA MET A 128 -4.88 -0.16 11.52
C MET A 128 -5.46 -0.26 12.93
N ARG A 129 -5.86 -1.45 13.40
CA ARG A 129 -6.29 -1.63 14.79
C ARG A 129 -5.19 -1.14 15.71
N SER A 130 -3.97 -1.62 15.51
CA SER A 130 -2.89 -1.42 16.46
C SER A 130 -2.51 0.06 16.63
N ARG A 131 -2.91 0.90 15.66
CA ARG A 131 -2.78 2.36 15.62
C ARG A 131 -3.94 3.10 16.30
N LEU A 132 -5.05 2.44 16.59
CA LEU A 132 -6.17 3.00 17.39
C LEU A 132 -5.86 3.00 18.89
N SER A 133 -4.85 2.24 19.33
CA SER A 133 -4.43 2.17 20.72
C SER A 133 -3.54 3.36 21.09
N PRO A 134 -3.44 3.73 22.39
CA PRO A 134 -2.52 4.78 22.81
C PRO A 134 -1.07 4.40 22.47
N PRO A 135 -0.15 5.37 22.38
CA PRO A 135 1.27 5.09 22.18
C PRO A 135 1.78 4.18 23.28
N VAL A 136 2.30 3.01 22.89
CA VAL A 136 2.99 2.07 23.77
C VAL A 136 4.28 1.71 23.07
N HIS A 137 5.40 1.79 23.78
CA HIS A 137 6.68 1.35 23.24
C HIS A 137 6.60 -0.16 22.97
N ARG A 138 6.80 -0.53 21.70
CA ARG A 138 6.85 -1.94 21.27
C ARG A 138 8.28 -2.24 20.85
N ASP A 139 8.96 -3.08 21.62
CA ASP A 139 10.32 -3.51 21.29
C ASP A 139 10.38 -4.08 19.87
N GLY A 140 11.25 -3.51 19.04
CA GLY A 140 11.44 -3.90 17.65
C GLY A 140 10.48 -3.29 16.62
N ALA A 141 9.47 -2.53 17.05
CA ALA A 141 8.68 -1.71 16.14
C ALA A 141 9.33 -0.33 16.00
N ASP A 142 9.66 0.07 14.77
CA ASP A 142 10.09 1.44 14.49
C ASP A 142 8.88 2.37 14.63
N GLU A 143 8.81 3.17 15.70
CA GLU A 143 7.72 4.13 15.92
C GLU A 143 7.69 5.27 14.87
N THR A 144 8.76 5.41 14.09
CA THR A 144 8.82 6.30 12.94
C THR A 144 8.23 5.67 11.68
N ASP A 145 8.01 4.35 11.66
CA ASP A 145 7.28 3.68 10.60
C ASP A 145 5.79 4.03 10.69
N PRO A 146 5.21 4.65 9.64
CA PRO A 146 3.79 4.97 9.60
C PRO A 146 2.86 3.76 9.79
N GLU A 147 3.31 2.52 9.56
CA GLU A 147 2.53 1.30 9.79
C GLU A 147 2.31 1.02 11.30
N PHE A 148 3.26 1.42 12.15
CA PHE A 148 3.23 1.14 13.58
C PHE A 148 2.92 2.38 14.44
N SER A 149 3.03 3.58 13.87
CA SER A 149 2.76 4.83 14.59
C SER A 149 1.27 5.02 14.92
N PRO A 150 0.90 5.30 16.19
CA PRO A 150 -0.49 5.54 16.58
C PRO A 150 -1.16 6.68 15.80
N PHE A 151 -2.47 6.57 15.61
CA PHE A 151 -3.29 7.68 15.15
C PHE A 151 -3.33 8.79 16.20
N ARG A 152 -3.57 10.02 15.75
CA ARG A 152 -3.72 11.16 16.65
C ARG A 152 -5.20 11.43 16.92
N ILE A 153 -5.55 11.62 18.19
CA ILE A 153 -6.89 12.07 18.57
C ILE A 153 -7.19 13.42 17.90
N GLY A 154 -8.41 13.55 17.35
CA GLY A 154 -8.90 14.72 16.64
C GLY A 154 -8.39 14.85 15.20
N ALA A 155 -7.42 14.03 14.77
CA ALA A 155 -6.91 14.04 13.41
C ALA A 155 -7.62 13.00 12.53
N PRO A 156 -7.65 13.21 11.21
CA PRO A 156 -8.09 12.18 10.26
C PRO A 156 -7.31 10.87 10.44
N ILE A 157 -8.02 9.74 10.35
CA ILE A 157 -7.40 8.42 10.34
C ILE A 157 -6.49 8.32 9.11
N SER A 158 -5.22 7.94 9.28
CA SER A 158 -4.34 7.68 8.14
C SER A 158 -4.43 6.22 7.69
N GLY A 159 -4.17 5.97 6.42
CA GLY A 159 -4.22 4.63 5.85
C GLY A 159 -3.68 4.61 4.44
N LEU A 160 -3.91 3.50 3.75
CA LEU A 160 -3.59 3.39 2.33
C LEU A 160 -4.82 3.69 1.48
N GLY A 161 -4.60 4.27 0.30
CA GLY A 161 -5.67 4.59 -0.61
C GLY A 161 -5.19 4.85 -2.02
N VAL A 162 -6.17 5.12 -2.88
CA VAL A 162 -5.98 5.51 -4.28
C VAL A 162 -6.53 6.91 -4.45
N SER A 163 -5.74 7.77 -5.06
CA SER A 163 -6.02 9.20 -5.13
C SER A 163 -5.66 9.77 -6.50
N LYS A 164 -6.27 10.89 -6.85
CA LYS A 164 -5.95 11.68 -8.05
C LYS A 164 -5.27 12.97 -7.64
N VAL A 165 -4.10 13.26 -8.19
CA VAL A 165 -3.35 14.49 -7.92
C VAL A 165 -4.15 15.70 -8.42
N VAL A 166 -4.37 16.69 -7.55
CA VAL A 166 -5.09 17.93 -7.88
C VAL A 166 -4.17 19.14 -7.97
N ASP A 167 -3.06 19.12 -7.21
CA ASP A 167 -1.95 20.08 -7.32
C ASP A 167 -0.64 19.42 -6.84
N SER A 168 0.50 19.89 -7.33
CA SER A 168 1.80 19.36 -6.91
C SER A 168 2.93 20.38 -7.06
N GLY A 169 3.78 20.48 -6.03
CA GLY A 169 5.07 21.16 -6.09
C GLY A 169 6.21 20.20 -6.49
N HIS A 170 5.97 18.89 -6.42
CA HIS A 170 6.99 17.85 -6.61
C HIS A 170 7.13 17.49 -8.11
N PRO A 171 8.36 17.45 -8.67
CA PRO A 171 8.58 17.32 -10.12
C PRO A 171 8.08 15.99 -10.70
N ASP A 172 8.06 14.93 -9.89
CA ASP A 172 7.61 13.61 -10.33
C ASP A 172 6.08 13.45 -10.39
N TYR A 173 5.30 14.38 -9.84
CA TYR A 173 3.84 14.30 -9.79
C TYR A 173 3.20 15.50 -10.49
N LYS A 174 2.14 15.26 -11.25
CA LYS A 174 1.43 16.27 -12.02
C LYS A 174 -0.07 16.17 -11.77
N LYS A 175 -0.76 17.29 -11.85
CA LYS A 175 -2.22 17.34 -11.81
C LYS A 175 -2.82 16.33 -12.79
N GLY A 176 -3.73 15.50 -12.30
CA GLY A 176 -4.38 14.43 -13.06
C GLY A 176 -3.75 13.06 -12.92
N ASP A 177 -2.50 12.96 -12.42
CA ASP A 177 -1.87 11.67 -12.15
C ASP A 177 -2.71 10.85 -11.14
N LEU A 178 -2.74 9.54 -11.33
CA LEU A 178 -3.34 8.59 -10.40
C LEU A 178 -2.23 7.94 -9.58
N VAL A 179 -2.45 7.88 -8.28
CA VAL A 179 -1.46 7.38 -7.32
C VAL A 179 -2.13 6.45 -6.31
N TRP A 180 -1.33 5.56 -5.72
CA TRP A 180 -1.71 4.87 -4.49
C TRP A 180 -0.58 4.97 -3.46
N GLY A 181 -0.93 4.91 -2.18
CA GLY A 181 0.03 5.01 -1.09
C GLY A 181 -0.62 5.52 0.19
N GLY A 182 0.22 6.05 1.08
CA GLY A 182 -0.25 6.71 2.31
C GLY A 182 -1.18 7.88 1.99
N THR A 183 -2.30 7.96 2.70
CA THR A 183 -3.29 9.04 2.64
C THR A 183 -4.05 9.10 3.98
N ALA A 184 -5.08 9.94 4.06
CA ALA A 184 -5.99 10.01 5.18
C ALA A 184 -7.44 9.75 4.78
N TRP A 185 -8.26 9.40 5.78
CA TRP A 185 -9.67 9.15 5.67
C TRP A 185 -10.42 10.47 5.59
N GLU A 186 -10.32 11.08 4.42
CA GLU A 186 -10.88 12.38 4.08
C GLU A 186 -11.06 12.48 2.55
N GLU A 187 -11.80 13.47 2.08
CA GLU A 187 -12.06 13.65 0.63
C GLU A 187 -10.82 14.16 -0.13
N TYR A 188 -10.02 15.00 0.53
CA TYR A 188 -8.77 15.53 0.00
C TYR A 188 -7.67 15.49 1.06
N SER A 189 -6.44 15.18 0.66
CA SER A 189 -5.29 15.35 1.55
C SER A 189 -4.12 16.05 0.86
N ILE A 190 -3.20 16.54 1.70
CA ILE A 190 -1.92 17.10 1.29
C ILE A 190 -0.84 16.29 2.01
N ILE A 191 0.13 15.79 1.25
CA ILE A 191 1.32 15.12 1.80
C ILE A 191 2.53 15.96 1.47
N GLU A 192 3.24 16.40 2.51
CA GLU A 192 4.45 17.22 2.42
C GLU A 192 5.66 16.47 1.84
N ASN A 193 5.68 15.14 2.02
CA ASN A 193 6.74 14.26 1.53
C ASN A 193 6.15 12.98 0.93
N PRO A 194 6.07 12.85 -0.41
CA PRO A 194 5.41 11.74 -1.09
C PRO A 194 6.26 10.45 -1.10
N LYS A 195 7.09 10.24 -0.06
CA LYS A 195 7.82 8.98 0.13
C LYS A 195 6.82 7.84 0.33
N GLY A 196 6.96 6.78 -0.46
CA GLY A 196 6.04 5.63 -0.43
C GLY A 196 4.71 5.90 -1.16
N LEU A 197 4.61 7.00 -1.92
CA LEU A 197 3.56 7.19 -2.91
C LEU A 197 4.01 6.58 -4.24
N PHE A 198 3.10 5.86 -4.91
CA PHE A 198 3.37 5.16 -6.15
C PHE A 198 2.43 5.66 -7.25
N LYS A 199 2.98 6.02 -8.40
CA LYS A 199 2.18 6.28 -9.59
C LYS A 199 1.52 4.99 -10.08
N ILE A 200 0.24 5.07 -10.43
CA ILE A 200 -0.51 3.98 -11.04
C ILE A 200 -0.12 3.90 -12.52
N PRO A 201 0.55 2.81 -12.96
CA PRO A 201 1.09 2.74 -14.32
C PRO A 201 0.04 2.28 -15.34
N ASP A 202 -1.02 1.59 -14.90
CA ASP A 202 -2.00 0.96 -15.79
C ASP A 202 -3.43 1.20 -15.29
N PRO A 203 -4.12 2.24 -15.79
CA PRO A 203 -5.51 2.50 -15.44
C PRO A 203 -6.51 1.61 -16.21
N SER A 204 -6.06 0.60 -16.98
CA SER A 204 -6.96 -0.34 -17.68
C SER A 204 -7.60 -1.37 -16.75
N VAL A 205 -7.05 -1.54 -15.55
CA VAL A 205 -7.64 -2.35 -14.47
C VAL A 205 -8.38 -1.45 -13.48
N PRO A 206 -9.38 -1.96 -12.73
CA PRO A 206 -10.11 -1.16 -11.76
C PRO A 206 -9.18 -0.46 -10.76
N LEU A 207 -9.36 0.85 -10.56
CA LEU A 207 -8.48 1.62 -9.67
C LEU A 207 -8.50 1.12 -8.22
N SER A 208 -9.64 0.58 -7.75
CA SER A 208 -9.76 -0.02 -6.42
C SER A 208 -8.75 -1.15 -6.18
N TYR A 209 -8.29 -1.84 -7.22
CA TYR A 209 -7.32 -2.94 -7.10
C TYR A 209 -6.00 -2.48 -6.48
N TYR A 210 -5.63 -1.21 -6.64
CA TYR A 210 -4.43 -0.63 -6.03
C TYR A 210 -4.55 -0.40 -4.51
N THR A 211 -5.74 -0.59 -3.92
CA THR A 211 -5.91 -0.73 -2.46
C THR A 211 -5.69 -2.16 -1.96
N GLY A 212 -5.53 -3.11 -2.87
CA GLY A 212 -5.63 -4.54 -2.61
C GLY A 212 -4.64 -5.36 -3.45
N ILE A 213 -5.16 -6.08 -4.45
CA ILE A 213 -4.40 -7.01 -5.32
C ILE A 213 -3.20 -6.39 -6.04
N LEU A 214 -3.22 -5.09 -6.33
CA LEU A 214 -2.09 -4.37 -6.95
C LEU A 214 -1.41 -3.40 -5.99
N GLY A 215 -1.88 -3.31 -4.74
CA GLY A 215 -1.30 -2.48 -3.68
C GLY A 215 -0.56 -3.31 -2.64
N MET A 216 -0.51 -2.75 -1.43
CA MET A 216 0.16 -3.37 -0.28
C MET A 216 -0.29 -4.83 -0.01
N PRO A 217 -1.59 -5.17 0.07
CA PRO A 217 -1.99 -6.56 0.36
C PRO A 217 -1.52 -7.58 -0.69
N GLY A 218 -1.50 -7.19 -1.97
CA GLY A 218 -0.96 -8.01 -3.04
C GLY A 218 0.54 -8.24 -2.93
N MET A 219 1.31 -7.19 -2.61
CA MET A 219 2.75 -7.33 -2.33
C MET A 219 3.01 -8.25 -1.14
N THR A 220 2.24 -8.09 -0.05
CA THR A 220 2.34 -8.94 1.14
C THR A 220 2.13 -10.41 0.80
N ALA A 221 1.11 -10.71 0.00
CA ALA A 221 0.84 -12.07 -0.47
C ALA A 221 1.98 -12.60 -1.35
N TYR A 222 2.48 -11.79 -2.28
CA TYR A 222 3.49 -12.20 -3.25
C TYR A 222 4.83 -12.51 -2.57
N PHE A 223 5.39 -11.57 -1.82
CA PHE A 223 6.70 -11.76 -1.19
C PHE A 223 6.63 -12.70 0.02
N GLY A 224 5.55 -12.64 0.81
CA GLY A 224 5.33 -13.60 1.90
C GLY A 224 5.25 -15.04 1.37
N PHE A 225 4.67 -15.26 0.18
CA PHE A 225 4.62 -16.59 -0.40
C PHE A 225 5.93 -16.95 -1.11
N TYR A 226 6.36 -16.20 -2.11
CA TYR A 226 7.49 -16.58 -2.96
C TYR A 226 8.84 -16.47 -2.27
N ASP A 227 9.07 -15.44 -1.45
CA ASP A 227 10.37 -15.22 -0.81
C ASP A 227 10.42 -15.89 0.56
N ILE A 228 9.41 -15.67 1.41
CA ILE A 228 9.42 -16.22 2.77
C ILE A 228 9.09 -17.70 2.77
N CYS A 229 8.04 -18.18 2.08
CA CYS A 229 7.74 -19.61 2.05
C CYS A 229 8.65 -20.40 1.10
N ALA A 230 9.19 -19.76 0.05
CA ALA A 230 10.02 -20.40 -0.99
C ALA A 230 9.38 -21.71 -1.50
N PRO A 231 8.22 -21.62 -2.17
CA PRO A 231 7.36 -22.76 -2.46
C PRO A 231 7.94 -23.68 -3.53
N LYS A 232 7.64 -24.96 -3.43
CA LYS A 232 7.98 -25.99 -4.42
C LYS A 232 6.70 -26.68 -4.89
N LYS A 233 6.69 -27.05 -6.17
CA LYS A 233 5.61 -27.83 -6.76
C LYS A 233 5.39 -29.12 -5.96
N GLY A 234 4.12 -29.43 -5.70
CA GLY A 234 3.71 -30.63 -4.95
C GLY A 234 3.68 -30.47 -3.43
N GLU A 235 4.04 -29.30 -2.89
CA GLU A 235 3.96 -29.05 -1.44
C GLU A 235 2.52 -28.79 -0.96
N TYR A 236 2.30 -29.09 0.32
CA TYR A 236 1.01 -28.89 1.00
C TYR A 236 0.98 -27.53 1.72
N VAL A 237 0.04 -26.66 1.32
CA VAL A 237 -0.06 -25.28 1.77
C VAL A 237 -1.35 -25.06 2.56
N PHE A 238 -1.24 -24.60 3.80
CA PHE A 238 -2.35 -24.09 4.58
C PHE A 238 -2.34 -22.57 4.64
N VAL A 239 -3.50 -21.94 4.50
CA VAL A 239 -3.67 -20.48 4.62
C VAL A 239 -4.76 -20.19 5.64
N SER A 240 -4.45 -19.42 6.68
CA SER A 240 -5.46 -18.90 7.61
C SER A 240 -6.02 -17.57 7.13
N ALA A 241 -7.27 -17.24 7.50
CA ALA A 241 -8.01 -16.09 6.95
C ALA A 241 -8.02 -16.07 5.41
N ALA A 242 -8.19 -17.26 4.81
CA ALA A 242 -7.89 -17.51 3.40
C ALA A 242 -8.79 -16.77 2.41
N SER A 243 -9.99 -16.33 2.83
CA SER A 243 -10.88 -15.53 1.99
C SER A 243 -10.62 -14.01 2.08
N GLY A 244 -9.62 -13.59 2.88
CA GLY A 244 -9.26 -12.18 3.06
C GLY A 244 -8.44 -11.61 1.89
N ALA A 245 -8.05 -10.34 2.00
CA ALA A 245 -7.27 -9.64 0.96
C ALA A 245 -5.97 -10.35 0.58
N VAL A 246 -5.18 -10.75 1.58
CA VAL A 246 -3.89 -11.45 1.41
C VAL A 246 -4.12 -12.93 1.11
N GLY A 247 -4.91 -13.61 1.94
CA GLY A 247 -5.13 -15.05 1.85
C GLY A 247 -5.68 -15.53 0.50
N GLN A 248 -6.59 -14.76 -0.11
CA GLN A 248 -7.19 -15.15 -1.40
C GLN A 248 -6.14 -15.17 -2.53
N LEU A 249 -5.10 -14.34 -2.42
CA LEU A 249 -4.02 -14.26 -3.39
C LEU A 249 -2.97 -15.34 -3.13
N VAL A 250 -2.57 -15.54 -1.87
CA VAL A 250 -1.63 -16.60 -1.48
C VAL A 250 -2.10 -17.97 -1.96
N GLY A 251 -3.38 -18.28 -1.76
CA GLY A 251 -3.93 -19.56 -2.21
C GLY A 251 -3.83 -19.73 -3.72
N GLN A 252 -4.19 -18.70 -4.49
CA GLN A 252 -4.09 -18.74 -5.95
C GLN A 252 -2.62 -18.82 -6.43
N PHE A 253 -1.69 -18.11 -5.77
CA PHE A 253 -0.26 -18.25 -6.06
C PHE A 253 0.25 -19.67 -5.78
N ALA A 254 -0.20 -20.28 -4.69
CA ALA A 254 0.12 -21.66 -4.38
C ALA A 254 -0.47 -22.65 -5.42
N LYS A 255 -1.70 -22.43 -5.89
CA LYS A 255 -2.28 -23.20 -7.00
C LYS A 255 -1.47 -23.05 -8.29
N LEU A 256 -1.08 -21.82 -8.65
CA LEU A 256 -0.22 -21.55 -9.81
C LEU A 256 1.17 -22.17 -9.68
N ALA A 257 1.71 -22.28 -8.47
CA ALA A 257 2.97 -22.96 -8.17
C ALA A 257 2.85 -24.51 -8.21
N GLY A 258 1.64 -25.04 -8.38
CA GLY A 258 1.36 -26.47 -8.42
C GLY A 258 1.37 -27.14 -7.04
N CYS A 259 0.98 -26.39 -6.00
CA CYS A 259 0.79 -26.91 -4.65
C CYS A 259 -0.64 -27.44 -4.44
N TYR A 260 -0.80 -28.27 -3.40
CA TYR A 260 -2.11 -28.58 -2.81
C TYR A 260 -2.42 -27.55 -1.72
N VAL A 261 -3.61 -26.95 -1.74
CA VAL A 261 -3.93 -25.75 -0.98
C VAL A 261 -5.23 -25.91 -0.21
N VAL A 262 -5.16 -25.68 1.10
CA VAL A 262 -6.32 -25.68 1.99
C VAL A 262 -6.43 -24.34 2.71
N GLY A 263 -7.65 -23.81 2.80
CA GLY A 263 -7.93 -22.53 3.47
C GLY A 263 -8.88 -22.67 4.65
N SER A 264 -8.68 -21.88 5.70
CA SER A 264 -9.70 -21.68 6.73
C SER A 264 -10.36 -20.30 6.61
N ALA A 265 -11.68 -20.27 6.80
CA ALA A 265 -12.47 -19.04 6.83
C ALA A 265 -13.56 -19.10 7.91
N GLY A 266 -14.20 -17.97 8.22
CA GLY A 266 -15.10 -17.86 9.37
C GLY A 266 -16.60 -18.02 9.07
N THR A 267 -16.97 -18.37 7.84
CA THR A 267 -18.36 -18.65 7.41
C THR A 267 -18.37 -19.66 6.26
N ASN A 268 -19.48 -20.39 6.08
CA ASN A 268 -19.63 -21.35 4.98
C ASN A 268 -19.67 -20.67 3.60
N GLU A 269 -20.22 -19.46 3.50
CA GLU A 269 -20.14 -18.64 2.27
C GLU A 269 -18.69 -18.40 1.83
N LYS A 270 -17.80 -18.10 2.78
CA LYS A 270 -16.38 -17.89 2.49
C LYS A 270 -15.67 -19.19 2.12
N VAL A 271 -16.08 -20.32 2.70
CA VAL A 271 -15.58 -21.65 2.34
C VAL A 271 -15.95 -21.98 0.90
N GLU A 272 -17.20 -21.76 0.49
CA GLU A 272 -17.63 -21.94 -0.89
C GLU A 272 -16.88 -21.01 -1.85
N LEU A 273 -16.62 -19.77 -1.46
CA LEU A 273 -15.83 -18.83 -2.25
C LEU A 273 -14.40 -19.35 -2.48
N LEU A 274 -13.76 -19.93 -1.45
CA LEU A 274 -12.43 -20.50 -1.54
C LEU A 274 -12.35 -21.64 -2.55
N LYS A 275 -13.29 -22.58 -2.49
CA LYS A 275 -13.32 -23.75 -3.38
C LYS A 275 -13.73 -23.37 -4.80
N ASN A 276 -14.84 -22.64 -4.93
CA ASN A 276 -15.49 -22.44 -6.23
C ASN A 276 -14.90 -21.28 -7.05
N LYS A 277 -14.44 -20.21 -6.39
CA LYS A 277 -13.92 -19.02 -7.08
C LYS A 277 -12.39 -18.96 -7.07
N PHE A 278 -11.77 -19.24 -5.93
CA PHE A 278 -10.30 -19.13 -5.80
C PHE A 278 -9.55 -20.43 -6.10
N GLY A 279 -10.25 -21.55 -6.30
CA GLY A 279 -9.67 -22.82 -6.73
C GLY A 279 -8.84 -23.53 -5.66
N PHE A 280 -9.11 -23.28 -4.38
CA PHE A 280 -8.54 -24.07 -3.29
C PHE A 280 -9.01 -25.53 -3.40
N ASP A 281 -8.13 -26.48 -3.07
CA ASP A 281 -8.49 -27.91 -3.13
C ASP A 281 -9.52 -28.25 -2.04
N GLU A 282 -9.28 -27.75 -0.82
CA GLU A 282 -10.21 -27.87 0.29
C GLU A 282 -10.31 -26.57 1.08
N ALA A 283 -11.40 -26.42 1.82
CA ALA A 283 -11.56 -25.33 2.77
C ALA A 283 -12.52 -25.74 3.89
N PHE A 284 -12.39 -25.12 5.06
CA PHE A 284 -13.28 -25.37 6.19
C PHE A 284 -13.59 -24.11 6.98
N ASN A 285 -14.78 -24.10 7.60
CA ASN A 285 -15.22 -23.04 8.49
C ASN A 285 -14.67 -23.30 9.89
N TYR A 286 -13.66 -22.55 10.32
CA TYR A 286 -13.00 -22.81 11.60
C TYR A 286 -13.90 -22.58 12.82
N LYS A 287 -15.03 -21.87 12.67
CA LYS A 287 -16.00 -21.64 13.76
C LYS A 287 -16.96 -22.80 13.98
N GLU A 288 -17.06 -23.72 13.03
CA GLU A 288 -17.92 -24.93 13.09
C GLU A 288 -17.10 -26.20 13.36
N VAL A 289 -15.84 -26.02 13.76
CA VAL A 289 -14.90 -27.11 14.06
C VAL A 289 -14.61 -27.11 15.56
N ASP A 290 -14.96 -28.21 16.23
CA ASP A 290 -14.66 -28.40 17.66
C ASP A 290 -13.17 -28.65 17.93
N ASP A 291 -12.50 -29.35 17.01
CA ASP A 291 -11.08 -29.71 17.11
C ASP A 291 -10.33 -29.33 15.81
N LEU A 292 -9.53 -28.27 15.90
CA LEU A 292 -8.73 -27.77 14.78
C LEU A 292 -7.63 -28.76 14.35
N ASP A 293 -7.03 -29.51 15.28
CA ASP A 293 -6.00 -30.51 14.94
C ASP A 293 -6.61 -31.64 14.11
N ALA A 294 -7.78 -32.15 14.52
CA ALA A 294 -8.50 -33.16 13.76
C ALA A 294 -8.94 -32.66 12.37
N ALA A 295 -9.40 -31.41 12.27
CA ALA A 295 -9.77 -30.82 10.99
C ALA A 295 -8.56 -30.66 10.04
N LEU A 296 -7.40 -30.25 10.58
CA LEU A 296 -6.18 -30.16 9.80
C LEU A 296 -5.71 -31.54 9.31
N LYS A 297 -5.69 -32.57 10.17
CA LYS A 297 -5.32 -33.94 9.76
C LYS A 297 -6.22 -34.52 8.68
N ARG A 298 -7.52 -34.20 8.71
CA ARG A 298 -8.46 -34.63 7.66
C ARG A 298 -8.09 -34.03 6.30
N CYS A 299 -7.67 -32.77 6.27
CA CYS A 299 -7.31 -32.09 5.02
C CYS A 299 -5.85 -32.35 4.60
N PHE A 300 -5.00 -32.69 5.57
CA PHE A 300 -3.56 -32.90 5.41
C PHE A 300 -3.12 -34.22 6.09
N PRO A 301 -3.48 -35.39 5.55
CA PRO A 301 -3.08 -36.67 6.13
C PRO A 301 -1.56 -36.86 6.17
N GLU A 302 -0.83 -36.16 5.29
CA GLU A 302 0.64 -36.17 5.22
C GLU A 302 1.30 -34.96 5.90
N GLY A 303 0.51 -34.08 6.51
CA GLY A 303 0.96 -32.83 7.15
C GLY A 303 1.12 -31.65 6.19
N ILE A 304 1.61 -30.53 6.74
CA ILE A 304 1.67 -29.20 6.09
C ILE A 304 3.12 -28.80 5.83
N ASP A 305 3.50 -28.52 4.59
CA ASP A 305 4.84 -28.00 4.25
C ASP A 305 4.93 -26.49 4.46
N ILE A 306 3.87 -25.76 4.12
CA ILE A 306 3.82 -24.29 4.22
C ILE A 306 2.56 -23.88 4.96
N TYR A 307 2.72 -23.02 5.97
CA TYR A 307 1.63 -22.28 6.57
C TYR A 307 1.81 -20.79 6.31
N PHE A 308 0.84 -20.18 5.65
CA PHE A 308 0.75 -18.73 5.57
C PHE A 308 -0.13 -18.22 6.72
N GLU A 309 0.53 -17.61 7.71
CA GLU A 309 -0.05 -17.25 9.01
C GLU A 309 -0.57 -15.81 9.02
N ASN A 310 -1.90 -15.65 9.11
CA ASN A 310 -2.61 -14.37 9.20
C ASN A 310 -3.39 -14.18 10.52
N VAL A 311 -3.52 -15.22 11.35
CA VAL A 311 -4.46 -15.33 12.47
C VAL A 311 -3.78 -15.50 13.83
N GLY A 312 -2.80 -16.40 14.00
CA GLY A 312 -2.15 -16.70 15.27
C GLY A 312 -3.01 -17.55 16.22
N GLY A 313 -2.70 -17.45 17.52
CA GLY A 313 -3.45 -18.09 18.62
C GLY A 313 -3.60 -19.60 18.48
N LYS A 314 -4.77 -20.12 18.85
CA LYS A 314 -5.12 -21.55 18.73
C LYS A 314 -4.89 -22.15 17.33
N THR A 315 -5.02 -21.35 16.26
CA THR A 315 -4.78 -21.85 14.89
C THR A 315 -3.30 -22.17 14.70
N LEU A 316 -2.40 -21.26 15.09
CA LEU A 316 -0.96 -21.50 15.06
C LEU A 316 -0.58 -22.73 15.89
N ASP A 317 -1.12 -22.82 17.10
CA ASP A 317 -0.80 -23.89 18.04
C ASP A 317 -1.18 -25.28 17.50
N ALA A 318 -2.32 -25.38 16.80
CA ALA A 318 -2.76 -26.59 16.10
C ALA A 318 -1.94 -26.88 14.83
N VAL A 319 -1.60 -25.85 14.05
CA VAL A 319 -0.80 -26.02 12.82
C VAL A 319 0.60 -26.54 13.12
N LEU A 320 1.25 -26.09 14.20
CA LEU A 320 2.57 -26.59 14.61
C LEU A 320 2.60 -28.11 14.71
N LEU A 321 1.58 -28.72 15.33
CA LEU A 321 1.44 -30.17 15.45
C LEU A 321 1.30 -30.89 14.10
N ASN A 322 0.81 -30.19 13.07
CA ASN A 322 0.54 -30.73 11.73
C ASN A 322 1.60 -30.37 10.68
N MET A 323 2.59 -29.55 11.02
CA MET A 323 3.70 -29.24 10.10
C MET A 323 4.47 -30.51 9.69
N ARG A 324 5.07 -30.50 8.51
CA ARG A 324 6.04 -31.49 8.03
C ARG A 324 7.46 -31.09 8.45
N VAL A 325 8.37 -32.05 8.34
CA VAL A 325 9.80 -31.78 8.58
C VAL A 325 10.30 -30.78 7.54
N HIS A 326 11.04 -29.75 7.97
CA HIS A 326 11.47 -28.59 7.19
C HIS A 326 10.33 -27.70 6.67
N GLY A 327 9.16 -27.78 7.32
CA GLY A 327 8.05 -26.89 7.02
C GLY A 327 8.38 -25.42 7.27
N ARG A 328 7.62 -24.51 6.66
CA ARG A 328 7.82 -23.06 6.76
C ARG A 328 6.53 -22.38 7.17
N ILE A 329 6.65 -21.39 8.05
CA ILE A 329 5.56 -20.53 8.48
C ILE A 329 5.95 -19.09 8.13
N SER A 330 5.24 -18.49 7.18
CA SER A 330 5.34 -17.06 6.90
C SER A 330 4.38 -16.33 7.82
N ALA A 331 4.91 -15.70 8.87
CA ALA A 331 4.17 -14.96 9.87
C ALA A 331 3.81 -13.56 9.34
N CYS A 332 2.75 -13.50 8.54
CA CYS A 332 2.23 -12.27 7.94
C CYS A 332 1.42 -11.43 8.95
N GLY A 333 0.65 -12.07 9.81
CA GLY A 333 -0.19 -11.39 10.78
C GLY A 333 -0.76 -12.35 11.82
N MET A 334 -1.29 -11.79 12.91
CA MET A 334 -1.90 -12.57 13.98
C MET A 334 -3.20 -11.89 14.45
N ILE A 335 -4.15 -11.71 13.54
CA ILE A 335 -5.34 -10.88 13.77
C ILE A 335 -6.18 -11.32 14.97
N SER A 336 -6.15 -12.61 15.35
CA SER A 336 -6.88 -13.09 16.54
C SER A 336 -6.40 -12.46 17.84
N GLN A 337 -5.14 -12.01 17.87
CA GLN A 337 -4.49 -11.48 19.07
C GLN A 337 -4.72 -9.98 19.24
N TYR A 338 -5.09 -9.27 18.18
CA TYR A 338 -5.07 -7.80 18.20
C TYR A 338 -6.00 -7.26 19.29
N ASN A 339 -7.23 -7.75 19.39
CA ASN A 339 -8.23 -7.20 20.31
C ASN A 339 -8.21 -7.78 21.73
N LEU A 340 -7.25 -8.64 22.07
CA LEU A 340 -7.17 -9.27 23.37
C LEU A 340 -6.40 -8.39 24.37
N GLU A 341 -6.88 -8.35 25.62
CA GLU A 341 -6.12 -7.74 26.73
C GLU A 341 -4.91 -8.59 27.11
N GLN A 342 -5.09 -9.91 27.08
CA GLN A 342 -4.05 -10.90 27.32
C GLN A 342 -3.94 -11.78 26.07
N PRO A 343 -2.80 -11.75 25.35
CA PRO A 343 -2.58 -12.62 24.20
C PRO A 343 -2.68 -14.09 24.57
N GLU A 344 -3.17 -14.91 23.64
CA GLU A 344 -3.18 -16.36 23.79
C GLU A 344 -1.74 -16.92 23.71
N GLY A 345 -1.40 -17.85 24.60
CA GLY A 345 -0.13 -18.56 24.55
C GLY A 345 -0.09 -19.57 23.39
N VAL A 346 1.10 -19.73 22.79
CA VAL A 346 1.41 -20.81 21.84
C VAL A 346 2.26 -21.85 22.57
N HIS A 347 1.77 -23.07 22.71
CA HIS A 347 2.33 -24.08 23.62
C HIS A 347 3.15 -25.15 22.89
N ASN A 348 2.95 -25.33 21.59
CA ASN A 348 3.57 -26.40 20.80
C ASN A 348 4.89 -26.00 20.12
N LEU A 349 5.58 -24.97 20.61
CA LEU A 349 6.83 -24.44 20.01
C LEU A 349 7.96 -25.48 19.93
N MET A 350 8.00 -26.48 20.80
CA MET A 350 8.98 -27.58 20.71
C MET A 350 8.92 -28.33 19.36
N THR A 351 7.77 -28.28 18.68
CA THR A 351 7.63 -28.86 17.34
C THR A 351 8.56 -28.21 16.31
N ILE A 352 8.92 -26.94 16.51
CA ILE A 352 9.91 -26.23 15.68
C ILE A 352 11.23 -26.97 15.70
N VAL A 353 11.69 -27.40 16.88
CA VAL A 353 12.94 -28.17 17.04
C VAL A 353 12.80 -29.55 16.40
N TYR A 354 11.75 -30.29 16.77
CA TYR A 354 11.58 -31.68 16.28
C TYR A 354 11.39 -31.76 14.78
N LYS A 355 10.74 -30.77 14.16
CA LYS A 355 10.45 -30.76 12.73
C LYS A 355 11.35 -29.81 11.95
N ARG A 356 12.26 -29.08 12.59
CA ARG A 356 13.14 -28.08 11.94
C ARG A 356 12.33 -27.08 11.12
N VAL A 357 11.20 -26.62 11.68
CA VAL A 357 10.33 -25.65 11.03
C VAL A 357 11.02 -24.29 11.07
N ARG A 358 10.93 -23.52 9.97
CA ARG A 358 11.28 -22.09 9.98
C ARG A 358 10.02 -21.27 10.19
N ILE A 359 10.02 -20.40 11.19
CA ILE A 359 8.97 -19.39 11.39
C ILE A 359 9.62 -18.03 11.18
N GLU A 360 9.11 -17.26 10.23
CA GLU A 360 9.71 -15.98 9.83
C GLU A 360 8.63 -14.93 9.63
N GLY A 361 8.74 -13.85 10.41
CA GLY A 361 7.94 -12.65 10.19
C GLY A 361 8.59 -11.77 9.13
N PHE A 362 7.78 -10.95 8.47
CA PHE A 362 8.24 -10.00 7.48
C PHE A 362 7.32 -8.77 7.47
N VAL A 363 7.84 -7.62 7.04
CA VAL A 363 7.06 -6.40 6.85
C VAL A 363 7.13 -6.02 5.38
N VAL A 364 5.98 -5.72 4.78
CA VAL A 364 5.87 -5.50 3.33
C VAL A 364 6.58 -4.21 2.87
N THR A 365 6.75 -3.24 3.77
CA THR A 365 7.47 -1.98 3.50
C THR A 365 8.91 -2.22 3.07
N ASP A 366 9.57 -3.28 3.56
CA ASP A 366 10.91 -3.70 3.12
C ASP A 366 10.95 -4.12 1.64
N TYR A 367 9.80 -4.52 1.08
CA TYR A 367 9.66 -4.98 -0.31
C TYR A 367 9.18 -3.88 -1.26
N PHE A 368 8.85 -2.69 -0.78
CA PHE A 368 8.43 -1.55 -1.61
C PHE A 368 9.40 -1.20 -2.75
N PRO A 369 10.74 -1.25 -2.57
CA PRO A 369 11.69 -1.06 -3.67
C PRO A 369 11.52 -2.08 -4.83
N ARG A 370 10.89 -3.23 -4.57
CA ARG A 370 10.63 -4.31 -5.56
C ARG A 370 9.19 -4.28 -6.10
N TYR A 371 8.45 -3.19 -5.92
CA TYR A 371 7.07 -3.08 -6.41
C TYR A 371 6.93 -3.29 -7.93
N ALA A 372 7.91 -2.83 -8.72
CA ALA A 372 7.90 -3.04 -10.18
C ALA A 372 8.02 -4.53 -10.57
N GLU A 373 8.80 -5.32 -9.83
CA GLU A 373 8.91 -6.78 -10.02
C GLU A 373 7.55 -7.44 -9.81
N PHE A 374 6.88 -7.08 -8.72
CA PHE A 374 5.55 -7.57 -8.37
C PHE A 374 4.51 -7.22 -9.44
N LEU A 375 4.45 -5.95 -9.88
CA LEU A 375 3.51 -5.54 -10.92
C LEU A 375 3.74 -6.25 -12.25
N GLY A 376 5.02 -6.48 -12.61
CA GLY A 376 5.40 -7.22 -13.81
C GLY A 376 4.85 -8.66 -13.84
N LYS A 377 4.54 -9.25 -12.68
CA LYS A 377 3.87 -10.55 -12.58
C LYS A 377 2.35 -10.44 -12.51
N MET A 378 1.85 -9.52 -11.69
CA MET A 378 0.42 -9.45 -11.38
C MET A 378 -0.43 -8.94 -12.54
N LEU A 379 0.01 -7.90 -13.25
CA LEU A 379 -0.79 -7.31 -14.33
C LEU A 379 -1.08 -8.33 -15.46
N PRO A 380 -0.09 -9.10 -15.96
CA PRO A 380 -0.38 -10.18 -16.90
C PRO A 380 -1.35 -11.22 -16.35
N TRP A 381 -1.16 -11.70 -15.11
CA TRP A 381 -2.05 -12.71 -14.53
C TRP A 381 -3.50 -12.24 -14.39
N ILE A 382 -3.71 -10.97 -14.05
CA ILE A 382 -5.06 -10.38 -13.99
C ILE A 382 -5.67 -10.31 -15.39
N LYS A 383 -4.93 -9.78 -16.37
CA LYS A 383 -5.41 -9.63 -17.76
C LYS A 383 -5.71 -10.97 -18.44
N GLU A 384 -4.94 -12.00 -18.12
CA GLU A 384 -5.14 -13.37 -18.61
C GLU A 384 -6.21 -14.14 -17.83
N GLY A 385 -6.80 -13.56 -16.78
CA GLY A 385 -7.80 -14.22 -15.93
C GLY A 385 -7.25 -15.36 -15.08
N LYS A 386 -5.92 -15.43 -14.89
CA LYS A 386 -5.26 -16.45 -14.04
C LYS A 386 -5.44 -16.18 -12.55
N ILE A 387 -5.69 -14.93 -12.19
CA ILE A 387 -6.01 -14.52 -10.82
C ILE A 387 -7.37 -13.81 -10.85
N VAL A 388 -8.26 -14.23 -9.96
CA VAL A 388 -9.51 -13.54 -9.68
C VAL A 388 -9.44 -12.85 -8.31
N TYR A 389 -10.23 -11.80 -8.14
CA TYR A 389 -10.20 -10.98 -6.93
C TYR A 389 -11.61 -10.63 -6.47
N VAL A 390 -11.81 -10.58 -5.16
CA VAL A 390 -13.07 -10.19 -4.52
C VAL A 390 -12.83 -9.02 -3.57
N GLU A 391 -13.58 -7.96 -3.81
CA GLU A 391 -13.64 -6.74 -3.01
C GLU A 391 -15.01 -6.64 -2.33
N ASP A 392 -15.02 -6.04 -1.15
CA ASP A 392 -16.18 -5.71 -0.34
C ASP A 392 -16.22 -4.18 -0.21
N PHE A 393 -17.22 -3.55 -0.82
CA PHE A 393 -17.30 -2.09 -0.89
C PHE A 393 -18.21 -1.52 0.20
N ALA A 394 -17.67 -0.55 0.95
CA ALA A 394 -18.45 0.41 1.72
C ALA A 394 -18.52 1.72 0.93
N GLU A 395 -19.71 2.16 0.56
CA GLU A 395 -19.91 3.41 -0.18
C GLU A 395 -19.97 4.60 0.78
N GLY A 396 -19.19 5.65 0.51
CA GLY A 396 -19.16 6.86 1.33
C GLY A 396 -18.19 6.76 2.51
N LEU A 397 -17.46 7.86 2.71
CA LEU A 397 -16.43 7.98 3.75
C LEU A 397 -16.99 7.71 5.17
N GLU A 398 -18.22 8.13 5.45
CA GLU A 398 -18.93 7.91 6.71
C GLU A 398 -19.09 6.44 7.10
N ASN A 399 -19.07 5.52 6.14
CA ASN A 399 -19.17 4.08 6.39
C ASN A 399 -17.81 3.41 6.67
N GLY A 400 -16.71 4.16 6.54
CA GLY A 400 -15.36 3.67 6.80
C GLY A 400 -15.19 3.04 8.19
N PRO A 401 -15.61 3.69 9.30
CA PRO A 401 -15.51 3.11 10.64
C PRO A 401 -16.18 1.75 10.72
N ALA A 402 -17.45 1.64 10.32
CA ALA A 402 -18.20 0.39 10.35
C ALA A 402 -17.52 -0.71 9.52
N ALA A 403 -16.97 -0.36 8.35
CA ALA A 403 -16.23 -1.26 7.47
C ALA A 403 -14.93 -1.77 8.14
N LEU A 404 -14.12 -0.89 8.74
CA LEU A 404 -12.91 -1.28 9.47
C LEU A 404 -13.24 -2.20 10.66
N LEU A 405 -14.26 -1.88 11.44
CA LEU A 405 -14.72 -2.74 12.55
C LEU A 405 -15.25 -4.09 12.06
N GLY A 406 -15.77 -4.14 10.84
CA GLY A 406 -16.19 -5.35 10.16
C GLY A 406 -15.09 -6.38 10.02
N LEU A 407 -13.84 -5.96 9.81
CA LEU A 407 -12.69 -6.84 9.68
C LEU A 407 -12.49 -7.73 10.90
N PHE A 408 -12.56 -7.15 12.09
CA PHE A 408 -12.28 -7.85 13.35
C PHE A 408 -13.38 -8.83 13.76
N ASN A 409 -14.56 -8.71 13.16
CA ASN A 409 -15.67 -9.62 13.33
C ASN A 409 -15.82 -10.58 12.15
N GLY A 410 -14.94 -10.47 11.15
CA GLY A 410 -14.98 -11.26 9.92
C GLY A 410 -16.25 -11.03 9.11
N ARG A 411 -16.81 -9.81 9.12
CA ARG A 411 -17.99 -9.46 8.31
C ARG A 411 -17.66 -9.31 6.83
N ASN A 412 -16.49 -8.78 6.51
CA ASN A 412 -16.07 -8.53 5.13
C ASN A 412 -15.94 -9.83 4.31
N VAL A 413 -16.41 -9.83 3.07
CA VAL A 413 -16.21 -10.93 2.11
C VAL A 413 -15.21 -10.49 1.05
N GLY A 414 -13.94 -10.82 1.23
CA GLY A 414 -12.84 -10.35 0.38
C GLY A 414 -12.14 -9.11 0.97
N LYS A 415 -11.59 -8.27 0.10
CA LYS A 415 -10.87 -7.05 0.51
C LYS A 415 -11.87 -5.92 0.80
N GLN A 416 -11.92 -5.44 2.04
CA GLN A 416 -12.70 -4.26 2.40
C GLN A 416 -12.11 -2.94 1.84
N VAL A 417 -12.88 -2.29 0.98
CA VAL A 417 -12.59 -1.00 0.33
C VAL A 417 -13.67 0.01 0.72
N VAL A 418 -13.28 1.26 0.97
CA VAL A 418 -14.22 2.37 1.12
C VAL A 418 -14.16 3.23 -0.14
N ALA A 419 -15.28 3.36 -0.84
CA ALA A 419 -15.40 4.26 -1.99
C ALA A 419 -15.73 5.67 -1.51
N VAL A 420 -14.75 6.57 -1.57
CA VAL A 420 -14.89 7.97 -1.14
C VAL A 420 -15.51 8.81 -2.26
N ALA A 421 -14.97 8.65 -3.46
CA ALA A 421 -15.46 9.30 -4.67
C ALA A 421 -15.24 8.38 -5.87
N ARG A 422 -16.23 8.32 -6.75
CA ARG A 422 -16.07 7.72 -8.08
C ARG A 422 -15.54 8.77 -9.05
N GLN A 423 -14.76 8.31 -10.03
CA GLN A 423 -13.97 9.16 -10.94
C GLN A 423 -14.77 10.25 -11.65
#